data_AF-A0A957RDM6-F1
#
_entry.id   AF-A0A957RDM6-F1
#
_cell.length_a   1.000
_cell.length_b   1.000
_cell.length_c   1.000
_cell.angle_alpha   90.00
_cell.angle_beta   90.00
_cell.angle_gamma   90.00
#
_symmetry.space_group_name_H-M   'P 1'
#
loop_
_entity.id
_entity.type
_entity.pdbx_description
1 polymer ?
#
loop_
_entity_poly.entity_id
_entity_poly.type
_entity_poly.pdbx_seq_one_letter_code
_entity_poly.pdbx_strand_id
1 'polypeptide(L)' 'EQLDAVTAVGLGLFCELGTGDVDFPAILAELKRMNYSGWIVVEQDVLPGMGSPKESAARNRAYIRSIGL' A
#
# COMPACT_ATOMS: atom_id res chain seq x y z
N GLU A 1 2.78 -24.64 0.54
CA GLU A 1 1.35 -24.98 0.29
C GLU A 1 0.78 -23.93 -0.65
N GLN A 2 -0.13 -24.27 -1.56
CA GLN A 2 -0.82 -23.27 -2.38
C GLN A 2 -2.06 -22.78 -1.61
N LEU A 3 -2.18 -21.47 -1.44
CA LEU A 3 -3.33 -20.83 -0.82
C LEU A 3 -4.28 -20.32 -1.91
N ASP A 4 -5.58 -20.40 -1.67
CA ASP A 4 -6.54 -19.62 -2.46
C ASP A 4 -6.42 -18.12 -2.13
N ALA A 5 -6.90 -17.28 -3.04
CA ALA A 5 -6.76 -15.83 -2.93
C ALA A 5 -7.40 -15.26 -1.66
N VAL A 6 -8.58 -15.74 -1.26
CA VAL A 6 -9.28 -15.21 -0.08
C VAL A 6 -8.51 -15.56 1.18
N THR A 7 -8.04 -16.81 1.28
CA THR A 7 -7.22 -17.25 2.40
C THR A 7 -5.90 -16.48 2.47
N ALA A 8 -5.23 -16.28 1.33
CA ALA A 8 -3.99 -15.50 1.29
C ALA A 8 -4.19 -14.04 1.75
N VAL A 9 -5.26 -13.38 1.30
CA VAL A 9 -5.61 -12.01 1.75
C VAL A 9 -5.91 -11.99 3.25
N GLY A 10 -6.67 -12.97 3.77
CA GLY A 10 -6.95 -13.09 5.20
C GLY A 10 -5.69 -13.27 6.06
N LEU A 11 -4.62 -13.81 5.47
CA LEU A 11 -3.30 -13.95 6.10
C LEU A 11 -2.39 -12.73 5.91
N GLY A 12 -2.90 -11.64 5.32
CA GLY A 12 -2.17 -10.39 5.16
C GLY A 12 -1.32 -10.31 3.88
N LEU A 13 -1.68 -11.06 2.82
CA LEU A 13 -1.03 -10.93 1.51
C LEU A 13 -0.97 -9.47 1.05
N PHE A 14 -2.07 -8.73 1.23
CA PHE A 14 -2.10 -7.29 1.09
C PHE A 14 -2.04 -6.65 2.48
N CYS A 15 -1.05 -5.78 2.67
CA CYS A 15 -0.78 -5.10 3.92
C CYS A 15 -0.69 -3.59 3.69
N GLU A 16 -0.65 -2.84 4.80
CA GLU A 16 -0.52 -1.39 4.73
C GLU A 16 0.85 -1.00 4.20
N LEU A 17 0.90 0.12 3.48
CA LEU A 17 2.13 0.60 2.88
C LEU A 17 3.19 0.84 3.96
N GLY A 18 4.41 0.36 3.70
CA GLY A 18 5.52 0.40 4.65
C GLY A 18 5.58 -0.75 5.65
N THR A 19 4.62 -1.69 5.62
CA THR A 19 4.63 -2.89 6.48
C THR A 19 4.96 -4.18 5.73
N GLY A 20 5.05 -4.12 4.41
CA GLY A 20 5.46 -5.23 3.54
C GLY A 20 6.82 -4.99 2.88
N ASP A 21 7.08 -5.73 1.81
CA ASP A 21 8.40 -5.82 1.19
C ASP A 21 8.65 -4.83 0.03
N VAL A 22 7.67 -3.97 -0.29
CA VAL A 22 7.78 -3.02 -1.42
C VAL A 22 8.53 -1.75 -0.99
N ASP A 23 9.62 -1.44 -1.69
CA ASP A 23 10.40 -0.21 -1.51
C ASP A 23 9.73 0.98 -2.24
N PHE A 24 8.73 1.56 -1.61
CA PHE A 24 8.05 2.76 -2.13
C PHE A 24 8.96 3.98 -2.29
N PRO A 25 9.92 4.28 -1.38
CA PRO A 25 10.91 5.33 -1.60
C PRO A 25 11.68 5.20 -2.92
N ALA A 26 12.12 3.99 -3.28
CA ALA A 26 12.81 3.76 -4.56
C ALA A 26 11.88 4.01 -5.76
N ILE A 27 10.63 3.55 -5.70
CA ILE A 27 9.63 3.82 -6.75
C ILE A 27 9.41 5.33 -6.91
N LEU A 28 9.27 6.06 -5.80
CA LEU A 28 9.09 7.51 -5.82
C LEU A 28 10.31 8.24 -6.41
N ALA A 29 11.52 7.78 -6.10
CA ALA A 29 12.75 8.33 -6.68
C ALA A 29 12.75 8.18 -8.21
N GLU A 30 12.35 7.03 -8.74
CA GLU A 30 12.23 6.79 -10.18
C GLU A 30 11.14 7.65 -10.83
N LEU A 31 9.97 7.77 -10.21
CA LEU A 31 8.90 8.65 -10.71
C LEU A 31 9.37 10.11 -10.81
N LYS A 32 10.09 10.60 -9.79
CA LYS A 32 10.70 11.93 -9.80
C LYS A 32 11.73 12.08 -10.91
N ARG A 33 12.61 11.09 -11.12
CA ARG A 33 13.61 11.09 -12.20
C ARG A 33 12.97 11.18 -13.59
N MET A 34 11.79 10.58 -13.77
CA MET A 34 11.03 10.64 -15.02
C MET A 34 10.23 11.94 -15.20
N ASN A 35 10.27 12.87 -14.24
CA ASN A 35 9.39 14.04 -14.18
C ASN A 35 7.90 13.65 -14.28
N TYR A 36 7.51 12.54 -13.65
CA TYR A 36 6.12 12.11 -13.61
C TYR A 36 5.27 13.14 -12.86
N SER A 37 4.20 13.62 -13.49
CA SER A 37 3.30 14.64 -12.95
C SER A 37 1.83 14.21 -12.94
N GLY A 38 1.58 12.90 -13.01
CA GLY A 38 0.23 12.33 -12.97
C GLY A 38 -0.24 11.99 -11.56
N TRP A 39 -1.33 11.24 -11.48
CA TRP A 39 -1.93 10.81 -10.22
C TRP A 39 -1.28 9.53 -9.68
N ILE A 40 -1.02 9.53 -8.37
CA ILE A 40 -0.68 8.31 -7.62
C ILE A 40 -1.92 7.93 -6.80
N VAL A 41 -2.45 6.73 -7.03
CA VAL A 41 -3.60 6.20 -6.32
C VAL A 41 -3.11 5.15 -5.33
N VAL A 42 -3.55 5.26 -4.09
CA VAL A 42 -3.28 4.28 -3.04
C VAL A 42 -4.52 3.41 -2.89
N GLU A 43 -4.34 2.12 -3.10
CA GLU A 43 -5.38 1.10 -2.96
C GLU A 43 -4.90 0.03 -1.98
N GLN A 44 -5.81 -0.50 -1.17
CA GLN A 44 -5.54 -1.62 -0.29
C GLN A 44 -6.75 -2.52 -0.21
N ASP A 45 -6.56 -3.77 -0.64
CA ASP A 45 -7.55 -4.83 -0.50
C ASP A 45 -7.56 -5.37 0.92
N VAL A 46 -8.75 -5.42 1.51
CA VAL A 46 -9.00 -5.96 2.85
C VAL A 46 -10.27 -6.81 2.83
N LEU A 47 -10.31 -7.87 3.64
CA LEU A 47 -11.55 -8.60 3.90
C LEU A 47 -12.37 -7.93 5.00
N PRO A 48 -13.70 -8.17 5.05
CA PRO A 48 -14.52 -7.75 6.19
C PRO A 48 -13.93 -8.21 7.53
N GLY A 49 -13.76 -7.28 8.47
CA GLY A 49 -13.20 -7.56 9.79
C GLY A 49 -11.70 -7.29 9.95
N MET A 50 -10.97 -6.94 8.88
CA MET A 50 -9.54 -6.63 8.93
C MET A 50 -9.21 -5.16 9.25
N GLY A 51 -10.19 -4.41 9.75
CA GLY A 51 -10.07 -2.98 10.06
C GLY A 51 -11.11 -2.13 9.31
N SER A 52 -11.09 -0.82 9.56
CA SER A 52 -11.97 0.10 8.86
C SER A 52 -11.27 0.72 7.62
N PRO A 53 -11.97 0.85 6.48
CA PRO A 53 -11.38 1.44 5.27
C PRO A 53 -10.82 2.85 5.50
N LYS A 54 -11.49 3.65 6.34
CA LYS A 54 -11.05 5.02 6.68
C LYS A 54 -9.72 5.03 7.41
N GLU A 55 -9.51 4.13 8.36
CA GLU A 55 -8.28 4.09 9.14
C GLU A 55 -7.11 3.55 8.32
N SER A 56 -7.33 2.52 7.50
CA SER A 56 -6.32 2.02 6.56
C SER A 56 -5.89 3.11 5.57
N ALA A 57 -6.85 3.83 4.98
CA ALA A 57 -6.54 4.96 4.11
C ALA A 57 -5.76 6.08 4.85
N ALA A 58 -6.09 6.35 6.12
CA ALA A 58 -5.37 7.34 6.92
C ALA A 58 -3.92 6.92 7.21
N ARG A 59 -3.69 5.65 7.55
CA ARG A 59 -2.34 5.10 7.79
C ARG A 59 -1.50 5.07 6.52
N ASN A 60 -2.06 4.61 5.41
CA ASN A 60 -1.35 4.63 4.13
C ASN A 60 -1.01 6.06 3.69
N ARG A 61 -1.94 7.02 3.88
CA ARG A 61 -1.65 8.43 3.62
C ARG A 61 -0.55 8.98 4.51
N ALA A 62 -0.51 8.60 5.78
CA ALA A 62 0.56 9.02 6.69
C ALA A 62 1.93 8.48 6.24
N TYR A 63 2.00 7.22 5.81
CA TYR A 63 3.22 6.63 5.26
C TYR A 63 3.68 7.33 3.97
N ILE A 64 2.79 7.56 3.00
CA ILE A 64 3.13 8.28 1.77
C ILE A 64 3.69 9.68 2.09
N ARG A 65 3.12 10.37 3.09
CA ARG A 65 3.65 11.66 3.56
C ARG A 65 5.02 11.58 4.20
N SER A 66 5.33 10.51 4.93
CA SER A 66 6.65 10.38 5.56
C SER A 66 7.76 10.14 4.54
N ILE A 67 7.44 9.60 3.36
CA ILE A 67 8.41 9.36 2.28
C ILE A 67 8.47 10.49 1.24
N GLY A 68 7.76 11.60 1.47
CA GLY A 68 7.93 12.85 0.71
C GLY A 68 6.93 13.06 -0.44
N LEU A 69 5.68 12.68 -0.23
CA LEU A 69 4.51 13.01 -1.06
C LEU A 69 3.39 13.71 -0.27
#